data_AF-A0A542MA69-F1
#
_entry.id   AF-A0A542MA69-F1
#
_cell.length_a   1.000
_cell.length_b   1.000
_cell.length_c   1.000
_cell.angle_alpha   90.00
_cell.angle_beta   90.00
_cell.angle_gamma   90.00
#
_symmetry.space_group_name_H-M   'P 1'
#
loop_
_entity.id
_entity.type
_entity.pdbx_description
1 polymer ?
#
loop_
_entity_poly.entity_id
_entity_poly.type
_entity_poly.pdbx_seq_one_letter_code
_entity_poly.pdbx_strand_id
1 'polypeptide(L)'
;MRDYSPLRGLAAANPTVHLKSTTVIELLDELDRLRAGGAAPAKVKRNDYPADFEAVWEVYPARPGDSKKAAHKAWASRIKAGATVAEMLVGAQAYAAYVKVMRTEPQFILQSATFFGPSERYAADWTPPAQQPKPAGGGAWWLTDATRLAKANEVGVGAAHYGESTASWEARIRAAIDNGGKPPAPPRLAQIVTPPPAPPVIEQAPEAPRRVGRPEGLTKMLKDLGHAA
;
A
#
# COMPACT_ATOMS: atom_id res chain seq x y z
N MET A 1 16.56 13.18 -76.03
CA MET A 1 16.44 12.23 -74.89
C MET A 1 17.83 11.98 -74.35
N ARG A 2 18.15 12.42 -73.12
CA ARG A 2 19.44 12.11 -72.49
C ARG A 2 19.35 10.72 -71.89
N ASP A 3 20.22 9.83 -72.35
CA ASP A 3 20.25 8.43 -71.93
C ASP A 3 20.93 8.32 -70.57
N TYR A 4 20.18 7.85 -69.55
CA TYR A 4 20.65 7.68 -68.17
C TYR A 4 21.12 6.24 -67.89
N SER A 5 21.57 5.51 -68.92
CA SER A 5 22.06 4.14 -68.78
C SER A 5 23.37 3.90 -68.00
N PRO A 6 24.23 4.88 -67.62
CA PRO A 6 25.42 4.54 -66.82
C PRO A 6 25.17 4.43 -65.31
N LEU A 7 23.97 4.72 -64.79
CA LEU A 7 23.70 4.64 -63.34
C LEU A 7 23.26 3.26 -62.85
N ARG A 8 23.06 2.28 -63.75
CA ARG A 8 22.67 0.91 -63.37
C ARG A 8 23.84 0.02 -62.89
N GLY A 9 25.08 0.52 -62.94
CA GLY A 9 26.29 -0.26 -62.63
C GLY A 9 26.92 -0.04 -61.25
N LEU A 10 26.45 0.92 -60.45
CA LEU A 10 27.11 1.29 -59.17
C LEU A 10 26.44 0.75 -57.91
N ALA A 11 25.40 -0.08 -58.04
CA ALA A 11 24.71 -0.66 -56.89
C ALA A 11 25.45 -1.86 -56.24
N ALA A 12 26.54 -2.35 -56.85
CA ALA A 12 27.22 -3.59 -56.42
C ALA A 12 28.42 -3.38 -55.48
N ALA A 13 28.71 -2.15 -55.03
CA ALA A 13 29.85 -1.88 -54.15
C ALA A 13 29.56 -0.77 -53.13
N ASN A 14 28.43 -0.84 -52.43
CA ASN A 14 28.19 0.04 -51.29
C ASN A 14 28.55 -0.69 -49.99
N PRO A 15 29.81 -0.68 -49.53
CA PRO A 15 30.15 -1.21 -48.22
C PRO A 15 29.40 -0.37 -47.17
N THR A 16 28.60 -1.02 -46.33
CA THR A 16 27.99 -0.35 -45.18
C THR A 16 29.10 0.16 -44.27
N VAL A 17 29.41 1.45 -44.36
CA VAL A 17 30.39 2.10 -43.48
C VAL A 17 29.71 2.38 -42.15
N HIS A 18 30.16 1.73 -41.08
CA HIS A 18 29.67 2.00 -39.73
C HIS A 18 30.41 3.22 -39.17
N LEU A 19 29.79 4.39 -39.30
CA LEU A 19 30.28 5.63 -38.70
C LEU A 19 29.78 5.73 -37.26
N LYS A 20 30.64 6.18 -36.36
CA LYS A 20 30.22 6.54 -35.00
C LYS A 20 29.23 7.70 -35.08
N SER A 21 28.17 7.66 -34.27
CA SER A 21 27.12 8.69 -34.27
C SER A 21 27.68 10.11 -34.11
N THR A 22 28.76 10.28 -33.33
CA THR A 22 29.47 11.56 -33.17
C THR A 22 29.99 12.12 -34.49
N THR A 23 30.60 11.27 -35.33
CA THR A 23 31.16 11.68 -36.62
C THR A 23 30.07 12.02 -37.63
N VAL A 24 28.94 11.30 -37.61
CA VAL A 24 27.79 11.62 -38.46
C VAL A 24 27.23 13.01 -38.12
N ILE A 25 27.13 13.32 -36.83
CA ILE A 25 26.66 14.62 -36.36
C ILE A 25 27.63 15.74 -36.76
N GLU A 26 28.94 15.53 -36.60
CA GLU A 26 29.96 16.50 -37.03
C GLU A 26 29.90 16.80 -38.53
N LEU A 27 29.69 15.77 -39.36
CA LEU A 27 29.58 15.91 -40.81
C LEU A 27 28.28 16.61 -41.24
N LEU A 28 27.16 16.37 -40.54
CA LEU A 28 25.91 17.06 -40.82
C LEU A 28 25.98 18.54 -40.43
N ASP A 29 26.58 18.87 -39.28
CA ASP A 29 26.85 20.25 -38.88
C ASP A 29 27.73 20.97 -39.92
N GLU A 30 28.78 20.30 -40.44
CA GLU A 30 29.66 20.86 -41.46
C GLU A 30 28.92 21.06 -42.80
N LEU A 31 28.07 20.12 -43.21
CA LEU A 31 27.27 20.25 -44.42
C LEU A 31 26.29 21.43 -44.34
N ASP A 32 25.66 21.64 -43.20
CA ASP A 32 24.76 22.77 -42.98
C ASP A 32 25.52 24.12 -42.92
N ARG A 33 26.75 24.16 -42.37
CA ARG A 33 27.63 25.36 -42.46
C ARG A 33 27.97 25.72 -43.88
N LEU A 34 28.31 24.73 -44.69
CA LEU A 34 28.64 24.91 -46.11
C LEU A 34 27.42 25.39 -46.90
N ARG A 35 26.21 24.93 -46.54
CA ARG A 35 24.95 25.38 -47.14
C ARG A 35 24.52 26.78 -46.69
N ALA A 36 24.81 27.16 -45.44
CA ALA A 36 24.38 28.42 -44.84
C ALA A 36 25.38 29.58 -45.01
N GLY A 37 26.40 29.43 -45.85
CA GLY A 37 27.31 30.54 -46.21
C GLY A 37 28.22 31.01 -45.07
N GLY A 38 28.62 30.13 -44.15
CA GLY A 38 29.66 30.42 -43.15
C GLY A 38 29.24 31.29 -41.97
N ALA A 39 27.94 31.47 -41.70
CA ALA A 39 27.48 32.08 -40.46
C ALA A 39 27.65 31.11 -39.26
N ALA A 40 28.22 31.62 -38.15
CA ALA A 40 28.53 30.84 -36.95
C ALA A 40 27.31 30.09 -36.38
N PRO A 41 27.49 28.86 -35.84
CA PRO A 41 26.37 27.99 -35.52
C PRO A 41 25.52 28.56 -34.38
N ALA A 42 24.21 28.67 -34.61
CA ALA A 42 23.25 28.67 -33.52
C ALA A 42 23.44 27.35 -32.75
N LYS A 43 23.73 27.43 -31.45
CA LYS A 43 23.96 26.25 -30.61
C LYS A 43 22.70 25.36 -30.65
N VAL A 44 22.74 24.30 -31.45
CA VAL A 44 21.81 23.18 -31.32
C VAL A 44 21.88 22.77 -29.86
N LYS A 45 20.73 22.71 -29.17
CA LYS A 45 20.62 22.17 -27.81
C LYS A 45 21.02 20.70 -27.87
N ARG A 46 22.32 20.44 -27.83
CA ARG A 46 22.87 19.09 -27.66
C ARG A 46 22.29 18.59 -26.35
N ASN A 47 21.67 17.42 -26.39
CA ASN A 47 21.26 16.77 -25.16
C ASN A 47 22.55 16.63 -24.33
N ASP A 48 22.66 17.34 -23.21
CA ASP A 48 23.91 17.43 -22.44
C ASP A 48 24.33 16.07 -21.86
N TYR A 49 23.41 15.10 -21.86
CA TYR A 49 23.57 13.79 -21.27
C TYR A 49 23.13 12.64 -22.21
N PRO A 50 23.77 11.46 -22.13
CA PRO A 50 23.34 10.26 -22.82
C PRO A 50 21.93 9.81 -22.42
N ALA A 51 21.17 9.24 -23.36
CA ALA A 51 19.81 8.73 -23.10
C ALA A 51 19.78 7.67 -21.98
N ASP A 52 20.80 6.81 -21.93
CA ASP A 52 20.96 5.79 -20.88
C ASP A 52 21.07 6.42 -19.49
N PHE A 53 21.79 7.53 -19.36
CA PHE A 53 21.90 8.26 -18.10
C PHE A 53 20.58 8.93 -17.73
N GLU A 54 19.86 9.51 -18.70
CA GLU A 54 18.53 10.10 -18.47
C GLU A 54 17.55 9.06 -17.92
N ALA A 55 17.53 7.85 -18.49
CA ALA A 55 16.68 6.76 -18.00
C ALA A 55 17.00 6.37 -16.55
N VAL A 56 18.29 6.30 -16.20
CA VAL A 56 18.72 6.04 -14.81
C VAL A 56 18.37 7.21 -13.89
N TRP A 57 18.51 8.45 -14.37
CA TRP A 57 18.23 9.67 -13.63
C TRP A 57 16.75 9.83 -13.29
N GLU A 58 15.85 9.52 -14.24
CA GLU A 58 14.40 9.62 -14.01
C GLU A 58 13.88 8.63 -12.96
N VAL A 59 14.51 7.46 -12.87
CA VAL A 59 14.16 6.44 -11.87
C VAL A 59 14.65 6.84 -10.47
N TYR A 60 15.76 7.57 -10.38
CA TYR A 60 16.39 7.89 -9.11
C TYR A 60 15.46 8.77 -8.23
N PRO A 61 15.34 8.49 -6.92
CA PRO A 61 14.42 9.25 -6.07
C PRO A 61 14.86 10.71 -5.92
N ALA A 62 13.92 11.64 -6.05
CA ALA A 62 14.21 13.07 -6.03
C ALA A 62 14.69 13.55 -4.65
N ARG A 63 15.81 14.28 -4.64
CA ARG A 63 16.44 14.84 -3.44
C ARG A 63 16.72 16.34 -3.60
N PRO A 64 16.45 17.17 -2.57
CA PRO A 64 16.88 18.56 -2.57
C PRO A 64 18.41 18.70 -2.65
N GLY A 65 18.89 19.55 -3.55
CA GLY A 65 20.32 19.83 -3.71
C GLY A 65 21.09 18.78 -4.53
N ASP A 66 20.41 17.87 -5.22
CA ASP A 66 21.07 16.95 -6.13
C ASP A 66 21.52 17.63 -7.43
N SER A 67 22.74 17.31 -7.86
CA SER A 67 23.36 17.90 -9.05
C SER A 67 23.48 16.85 -10.16
N LYS A 68 22.64 16.98 -11.19
CA LYS A 68 22.64 16.11 -12.36
C LYS A 68 24.01 16.02 -13.04
N LYS A 69 24.74 17.14 -13.11
CA LYS A 69 26.11 17.20 -13.65
C LYS A 69 27.10 16.36 -12.84
N ALA A 70 27.02 16.43 -11.50
CA ALA A 70 27.89 15.66 -10.62
C ALA A 70 27.57 14.16 -10.69
N ALA A 71 26.28 13.82 -10.74
CA ALA A 71 25.81 12.45 -10.90
C ALA A 71 26.28 11.85 -12.24
N HIS A 72 26.13 12.58 -13.35
CA HIS A 72 26.60 12.12 -14.65
C HIS A 72 28.10 11.89 -14.68
N LYS A 73 28.90 12.77 -14.05
CA LYS A 73 30.36 12.57 -13.94
C LYS A 73 30.69 11.27 -13.18
N ALA A 74 30.02 11.01 -12.06
CA ALA A 74 30.20 9.81 -11.27
C ALA A 74 29.81 8.54 -12.06
N TRP A 75 28.60 8.55 -12.63
CA TRP A 75 28.07 7.49 -13.50
C TRP A 75 28.99 7.17 -14.69
N ALA A 76 29.42 8.20 -15.44
CA ALA A 76 30.31 8.02 -16.58
C ALA A 76 31.68 7.45 -16.16
N SER A 77 32.12 7.72 -14.93
CA SER A 77 33.35 7.15 -14.39
C SER A 77 33.19 5.65 -14.06
N ARG A 78 31.99 5.20 -13.68
CA ARG A 78 31.66 3.77 -13.48
C ARG A 78 31.57 3.02 -14.79
N ILE A 79 30.95 3.60 -15.83
CA ILE A 79 30.96 3.03 -17.18
C ILE A 79 32.39 2.80 -17.68
N LYS A 80 33.29 3.77 -17.47
CA LYS A 80 34.72 3.63 -17.82
C LYS A 80 35.45 2.57 -16.99
N ALA A 81 35.00 2.33 -15.75
CA ALA A 81 35.56 1.31 -14.87
C ALA A 81 35.03 -0.11 -15.18
N GLY A 82 34.06 -0.24 -16.10
CA GLY A 82 33.51 -1.54 -16.52
C GLY A 82 32.11 -1.86 -15.98
N ALA A 83 31.51 -0.97 -15.17
CA ALA A 83 30.12 -1.14 -14.76
C ALA A 83 29.18 -0.99 -15.95
N THR A 84 28.11 -1.78 -15.98
CA THR A 84 27.11 -1.71 -17.04
C THR A 84 26.01 -0.69 -16.72
N VAL A 85 25.39 -0.16 -17.77
CA VAL A 85 24.21 0.71 -17.63
C VAL A 85 23.08 -0.04 -16.91
N ALA A 86 22.91 -1.33 -17.23
CA ALA A 86 21.87 -2.17 -16.65
C ALA A 86 22.02 -2.32 -15.13
N GLU A 87 23.23 -2.57 -14.62
CA GLU A 87 23.49 -2.67 -13.18
C GLU A 87 23.14 -1.37 -12.45
N MET A 88 23.53 -0.22 -13.01
CA MET A 88 23.21 1.08 -12.40
C MET A 88 21.71 1.40 -12.45
N LEU A 89 21.01 1.01 -13.50
CA LEU A 89 19.56 1.17 -13.61
C LEU A 89 18.82 0.29 -12.59
N VAL A 90 19.17 -0.99 -12.51
CA VAL A 90 18.58 -1.94 -11.54
C VAL A 90 18.84 -1.48 -10.10
N GLY A 91 20.07 -1.05 -9.81
CA GLY A 91 20.43 -0.49 -8.51
C GLY A 91 19.61 0.75 -8.15
N ALA A 92 19.43 1.67 -9.10
CA ALA A 92 18.61 2.87 -8.90
C ALA A 92 17.13 2.53 -8.66
N GLN A 93 16.57 1.56 -9.40
CA GLN A 93 15.20 1.08 -9.21
C GLN A 93 15.01 0.45 -7.82
N ALA A 94 15.93 -0.44 -7.41
CA ALA A 94 15.90 -1.07 -6.10
C ALA A 94 16.00 -0.03 -4.98
N TYR A 95 16.89 0.95 -5.13
CA TYR A 95 17.04 2.04 -4.17
C TYR A 95 15.77 2.92 -4.08
N ALA A 96 15.16 3.27 -5.22
CA ALA A 96 13.91 4.03 -5.24
C ALA A 96 12.77 3.25 -4.53
N ALA A 97 12.69 1.94 -4.74
CA ALA A 97 11.75 1.08 -4.03
C ALA A 97 12.03 1.06 -2.52
N TYR A 98 13.28 0.91 -2.10
CA TYR A 98 13.71 0.96 -0.70
C TYR A 98 13.30 2.28 -0.03
N VAL A 99 13.61 3.42 -0.64
CA VAL A 99 13.24 4.77 -0.15
C VAL A 99 11.73 4.90 0.01
N LYS A 100 10.95 4.39 -0.95
CA LYS A 100 9.49 4.40 -0.92
C LYS A 100 8.92 3.55 0.22
N VAL A 101 9.47 2.34 0.43
CA VAL A 101 9.03 1.44 1.51
C VAL A 101 9.39 1.99 2.88
N MET A 102 10.62 2.49 3.03
CA MET A 102 11.13 3.06 4.28
C MET A 102 10.55 4.44 4.61
N ARG A 103 9.85 5.07 3.66
CA ARG A 103 9.34 6.45 3.77
C ARG A 103 10.42 7.43 4.20
N THR A 104 11.61 7.25 3.64
CA THR A 104 12.77 8.08 3.96
C THR A 104 12.48 9.52 3.58
N GLU A 105 12.74 10.46 4.49
CA GLU A 105 12.57 11.88 4.19
C GLU A 105 13.55 12.30 3.08
N PRO A 106 13.15 13.22 2.18
CA PRO A 106 13.97 13.60 1.03
C PRO A 106 15.41 14.03 1.36
N GLN A 107 15.64 14.64 2.52
CA GLN A 107 16.96 15.07 2.98
C GLN A 107 17.92 13.92 3.29
N PHE A 108 17.40 12.76 3.67
CA PHE A 108 18.16 11.55 4.02
C PHE A 108 18.34 10.58 2.85
N ILE A 109 17.72 10.87 1.70
CA ILE A 109 18.02 10.16 0.46
C ILE A 109 19.50 10.39 0.12
N LEU A 110 20.19 9.38 -0.40
CA LEU A 110 21.57 9.50 -0.84
C LEU A 110 21.64 10.49 -2.01
N GLN A 111 22.71 11.29 -2.04
CA GLN A 111 22.98 12.09 -3.23
C GLN A 111 23.32 11.18 -4.42
N SER A 112 22.72 11.43 -5.57
CA SER A 112 22.96 10.66 -6.80
C SER A 112 24.45 10.54 -7.17
N ALA A 113 25.25 11.61 -6.97
CA ALA A 113 26.70 11.56 -7.21
C ALA A 113 27.45 10.60 -6.26
N THR A 114 27.00 10.49 -5.01
CA THR A 114 27.54 9.53 -4.03
C THR A 114 27.07 8.11 -4.36
N PHE A 115 25.84 7.97 -4.84
CA PHE A 115 25.27 6.68 -5.22
C PHE A 115 26.02 6.05 -6.40
N PHE A 116 26.26 6.82 -7.47
CA PHE A 116 27.08 6.41 -8.62
C PHE A 116 28.60 6.62 -8.39
N GLY A 117 29.00 6.91 -7.16
CA GLY A 117 30.38 7.19 -6.80
C GLY A 117 31.28 5.95 -6.75
N PRO A 118 32.55 6.11 -6.33
CA PRO A 118 33.52 5.02 -6.26
C PRO A 118 33.19 3.94 -5.23
N SER A 119 32.26 4.20 -4.30
CA SER A 119 31.75 3.20 -3.35
C SER A 119 30.67 2.29 -3.93
N GLU A 120 30.30 2.48 -5.20
CA GLU A 120 29.43 1.57 -5.96
C GLU A 120 28.14 1.19 -5.24
N ARG A 121 27.47 2.20 -4.67
CA ARG A 121 26.25 1.98 -3.87
C ARG A 121 25.11 1.39 -4.70
N TYR A 122 25.13 1.53 -6.02
CA TYR A 122 24.20 0.87 -6.93
C TYR A 122 24.28 -0.67 -6.88
N ALA A 123 25.42 -1.24 -6.46
CA ALA A 123 25.61 -2.68 -6.31
C ALA A 123 25.31 -3.20 -4.89
N ALA A 124 24.91 -2.32 -3.95
CA ALA A 124 24.53 -2.72 -2.61
C ALA A 124 23.16 -3.42 -2.58
N ASP A 125 22.92 -4.23 -1.55
CA ASP A 125 21.62 -4.86 -1.34
C ASP A 125 20.59 -3.82 -0.86
N TRP A 126 19.71 -3.43 -1.78
CA TRP A 126 18.59 -2.52 -1.53
C TRP A 126 17.26 -3.26 -1.40
N THR A 127 17.27 -4.50 -0.93
CA THR A 127 16.03 -5.24 -0.67
C THR A 127 15.21 -4.53 0.40
N PRO A 128 14.01 -4.00 0.07
CA PRO A 128 13.16 -3.39 1.08
C PRO A 128 12.71 -4.46 2.08
N PRO A 129 12.61 -4.11 3.38
CA PRO A 129 12.04 -5.04 4.34
C PRO A 129 10.62 -5.40 3.89
N ALA A 130 10.23 -6.66 4.08
CA ALA A 130 8.88 -7.10 3.79
C ALA A 130 7.91 -6.12 4.46
N GLN A 131 7.07 -5.46 3.66
CA GLN A 131 6.07 -4.55 4.19
C GLN A 131 5.18 -5.36 5.12
N GLN A 132 5.38 -5.21 6.42
CA GLN A 132 4.39 -5.67 7.37
C GLN A 132 3.10 -4.97 6.94
N PRO A 133 2.01 -5.71 6.64
CA PRO A 133 0.76 -5.08 6.29
C PRO A 133 0.46 -4.12 7.43
N LYS A 134 0.44 -2.81 7.12
CA LYS A 134 0.01 -1.80 8.09
C LYS A 134 -1.32 -2.32 8.63
N PRO A 135 -1.46 -2.59 9.94
CA PRO A 135 -2.74 -3.05 10.44
C PRO A 135 -3.74 -1.99 10.01
N ALA A 136 -4.76 -2.40 9.27
CA ALA A 136 -5.84 -1.54 8.81
C ALA A 136 -6.71 -1.01 9.98
N GLY A 137 -6.15 -0.92 11.18
CA GLY A 137 -6.78 -0.52 12.43
C GLY A 137 -6.27 0.81 13.00
N GLY A 138 -5.59 1.63 12.20
CA GLY A 138 -5.24 3.02 12.57
C GLY A 138 -6.22 4.08 12.05
N GLY A 139 -7.14 3.72 11.16
CA GLY A 139 -8.26 4.56 10.74
C GLY A 139 -9.54 4.02 11.37
N ALA A 140 -10.38 4.93 11.88
CA ALA A 140 -11.71 4.70 12.44
C ALA A 140 -12.21 3.24 12.33
N TRP A 141 -11.93 2.41 13.35
CA TRP A 141 -12.33 1.00 13.34
C TRP A 141 -13.86 0.83 13.24
N TRP A 142 -14.62 1.87 13.54
CA TRP A 142 -16.08 1.96 13.47
C TRP A 142 -16.64 2.31 12.07
N LEU A 143 -15.80 2.54 11.04
CA LEU A 143 -16.26 3.09 9.76
C LEU A 143 -16.93 2.06 8.84
N THR A 144 -16.45 0.82 8.86
CA THR A 144 -17.02 -0.28 8.05
C THR A 144 -17.30 -1.50 8.92
N ASP A 145 -18.25 -2.32 8.49
CA ASP A 145 -18.58 -3.54 9.20
C ASP A 145 -17.41 -4.54 9.24
N ALA A 146 -16.59 -4.56 8.19
CA ALA A 146 -15.38 -5.37 8.11
C ALA A 146 -14.30 -4.92 9.10
N THR A 147 -14.05 -3.61 9.22
CA THR A 147 -13.09 -3.06 10.19
C THR A 147 -13.59 -3.21 11.63
N ARG A 148 -14.91 -3.14 11.82
CA ARG A 148 -15.59 -3.34 13.11
C ARG A 148 -15.45 -4.79 13.58
N LEU A 149 -15.71 -5.77 12.70
CA LEU A 149 -15.52 -7.19 12.99
C LEU A 149 -14.05 -7.53 13.26
N ALA A 150 -13.12 -6.97 12.48
CA ALA A 150 -11.69 -7.18 12.69
C ALA A 150 -11.25 -6.69 14.07
N LYS A 151 -11.66 -5.48 14.47
CA LYS A 151 -11.37 -4.95 15.81
C LYS A 151 -12.08 -5.75 16.90
N ALA A 152 -13.32 -6.18 16.69
CA ALA A 152 -14.07 -7.01 17.65
C ALA A 152 -13.41 -8.36 17.89
N ASN A 153 -12.84 -8.99 16.86
CA ASN A 153 -12.07 -10.23 17.00
C ASN A 153 -10.75 -9.99 17.74
N GLU A 154 -10.07 -8.87 17.48
CA GLU A 154 -8.82 -8.48 18.15
C GLU A 154 -9.02 -8.26 19.66
N VAL A 155 -10.15 -7.68 20.07
CA VAL A 155 -10.47 -7.43 21.49
C VAL A 155 -11.30 -8.55 22.14
N GLY A 156 -11.52 -9.67 21.45
CA GLY A 156 -12.25 -10.84 21.98
C GLY A 156 -13.76 -10.64 22.14
N VAL A 157 -14.36 -9.65 21.48
CA VAL A 157 -15.82 -9.36 21.49
C VAL A 157 -16.58 -10.21 20.47
N GLY A 158 -15.94 -10.59 19.35
CA GLY A 158 -16.55 -11.40 18.29
C GLY A 158 -17.59 -10.67 17.43
N ALA A 159 -18.24 -11.41 16.54
CA ALA A 159 -19.30 -10.88 15.66
C ALA A 159 -20.55 -10.42 16.45
N ALA A 160 -21.34 -9.53 15.85
CA ALA A 160 -22.64 -9.13 16.41
C ALA A 160 -23.55 -10.35 16.60
N HIS A 161 -24.29 -10.38 17.72
CA HIS A 161 -25.27 -11.45 17.94
C HIS A 161 -26.57 -11.18 17.16
N TYR A 162 -27.30 -12.24 16.84
CA TYR A 162 -28.58 -12.13 16.14
C TYR A 162 -29.57 -11.28 16.96
N GLY A 163 -30.04 -10.16 16.38
CA GLY A 163 -30.93 -9.20 17.04
C GLY A 163 -30.22 -8.10 17.85
N GLU A 164 -28.89 -8.10 17.92
CA GLU A 164 -28.13 -6.99 18.52
C GLU A 164 -28.07 -5.80 17.56
N SER A 165 -28.34 -4.60 18.07
CA SER A 165 -28.17 -3.39 17.27
C SER A 165 -26.69 -3.09 17.06
N THR A 166 -26.34 -2.52 15.91
CA THR A 166 -24.96 -2.11 15.60
C THR A 166 -24.38 -1.22 16.71
N ALA A 167 -25.18 -0.35 17.31
CA ALA A 167 -24.77 0.52 18.42
C ALA A 167 -24.44 -0.24 19.72
N SER A 168 -25.19 -1.29 20.05
CA SER A 168 -24.90 -2.17 21.21
C SER A 168 -23.60 -2.93 20.99
N TRP A 169 -23.39 -3.46 19.78
CA TRP A 169 -22.18 -4.16 19.41
C TRP A 169 -20.95 -3.23 19.43
N GLU A 170 -21.07 -2.00 18.94
CA GLU A 170 -20.02 -0.97 19.02
C GLU A 170 -19.66 -0.59 20.45
N ALA A 171 -20.64 -0.48 21.34
CA ALA A 171 -20.41 -0.18 22.76
C ALA A 171 -19.58 -1.28 23.45
N ARG A 172 -19.78 -2.55 23.07
CA ARG A 172 -18.97 -3.68 23.58
C ARG A 172 -17.54 -3.63 23.09
N ILE A 173 -17.32 -3.31 21.81
CA ILE A 173 -15.97 -3.16 21.23
C ILE A 173 -15.25 -2.00 21.93
N ARG A 174 -15.91 -0.85 22.11
CA ARG A 174 -15.34 0.31 22.81
C ARG A 174 -15.03 0.02 24.27
N ALA A 175 -15.94 -0.63 24.99
CA ALA A 175 -15.71 -1.00 26.38
C ALA A 175 -14.56 -2.02 26.51
N ALA A 176 -14.39 -2.96 25.58
CA ALA A 176 -13.28 -3.89 25.60
C ALA A 176 -11.93 -3.19 25.34
N ILE A 177 -11.90 -2.13 24.50
CA ILE A 177 -10.72 -1.29 24.30
C ILE A 177 -10.37 -0.53 25.59
N ASP A 178 -11.33 0.15 26.21
CA ASP A 178 -11.12 0.92 27.45
C ASP A 178 -10.71 0.02 28.63
N ASN A 179 -11.15 -1.24 28.64
CA ASN A 179 -10.79 -2.25 29.65
C ASN A 179 -9.50 -3.03 29.32
N GLY A 180 -8.70 -2.60 28.35
CA GLY A 180 -7.42 -3.25 28.02
C GLY A 180 -7.57 -4.68 27.48
N GLY A 181 -8.66 -4.97 26.76
CA GLY A 181 -8.91 -6.26 26.12
C GLY A 181 -9.82 -7.23 26.88
N LYS A 182 -10.49 -6.79 27.96
CA LYS A 182 -11.47 -7.62 28.68
C LYS A 182 -12.90 -7.13 28.43
N PRO A 183 -13.75 -7.87 27.69
CA PRO A 183 -15.09 -7.40 27.38
C PRO A 183 -15.97 -7.37 28.64
N PRO A 184 -16.81 -6.33 28.84
CA PRO A 184 -17.83 -6.37 29.88
C PRO A 184 -18.82 -7.51 29.60
N ALA A 185 -19.36 -8.10 30.67
CA ALA A 185 -20.44 -9.08 30.52
C ALA A 185 -21.60 -8.45 29.73
N PRO A 186 -22.17 -9.16 28.74
CA PRO A 186 -23.23 -8.60 27.93
C PRO A 186 -24.40 -8.18 28.83
N PRO A 187 -25.11 -7.08 28.50
CA PRO A 187 -26.38 -6.83 29.16
C PRO A 187 -27.25 -8.06 28.93
N ARG A 188 -27.86 -8.60 30.00
CA ARG A 188 -28.84 -9.69 29.88
C ARG A 188 -29.96 -9.18 28.97
N LEU A 189 -29.94 -9.59 27.71
CA LEU A 189 -31.16 -9.65 26.92
C LEU A 189 -32.12 -10.49 27.76
N ALA A 190 -33.27 -9.92 28.12
CA ALA A 190 -34.35 -10.72 28.67
C ALA A 190 -34.48 -11.94 27.77
N GLN A 191 -34.19 -13.12 28.33
CA GLN A 191 -34.45 -14.35 27.63
C GLN A 191 -35.93 -14.27 27.24
N ILE A 192 -36.23 -14.26 25.94
CA ILE A 192 -37.55 -14.66 25.51
C ILE A 192 -37.63 -16.11 26.00
N VAL A 193 -38.25 -16.29 27.16
CA VAL A 193 -38.64 -17.60 27.66
C VAL A 193 -39.54 -18.14 26.57
N THR A 194 -39.01 -19.07 25.78
CA THR A 194 -39.85 -19.94 24.99
C THR A 194 -40.73 -20.66 26.02
N PRO A 195 -42.07 -20.50 26.00
CA PRO A 195 -42.90 -21.32 26.87
C PRO A 195 -42.60 -22.79 26.53
N PRO A 196 -42.50 -23.68 27.53
CA PRO A 196 -42.24 -25.09 27.27
C PRO A 196 -43.31 -25.65 26.31
N PRO A 197 -42.95 -26.56 25.39
CA PRO A 197 -43.92 -27.13 24.45
C PRO A 197 -45.05 -27.78 25.25
N ALA A 198 -46.30 -27.44 24.89
CA ALA A 198 -47.49 -28.04 25.49
C ALA A 198 -47.43 -29.57 25.31
N PRO A 199 -47.79 -30.37 26.33
CA PRO A 199 -47.87 -31.82 26.18
C PRO A 199 -48.95 -32.18 25.14
N PRO A 200 -48.77 -33.28 24.37
CA PRO A 200 -49.74 -33.67 23.35
C PRO A 200 -51.10 -33.99 23.98
N VAL A 201 -52.14 -33.41 23.38
CA VAL A 201 -53.55 -33.68 23.66
C VAL A 201 -53.83 -35.15 23.33
N ILE A 202 -54.08 -35.97 24.35
CA ILE A 202 -54.69 -37.30 24.18
C ILE A 202 -56.19 -37.14 24.47
N GLU A 203 -56.98 -37.50 23.46
CA GLU A 203 -58.42 -37.38 23.38
C GLU A 203 -59.14 -38.43 24.26
N GLN A 204 -59.81 -37.92 25.31
CA GLN A 204 -60.98 -38.38 26.08
C GLN A 204 -61.45 -39.86 26.12
N ALA A 205 -61.72 -40.37 27.34
CA ALA A 205 -62.91 -41.16 27.73
C ALA A 205 -63.03 -41.25 29.31
N PRO A 206 -64.18 -41.57 29.95
CA PRO A 206 -64.85 -40.62 30.86
C PRO A 206 -64.98 -41.00 32.35
N GLU A 207 -65.00 -39.95 33.18
CA GLU A 207 -65.93 -39.60 34.29
C GLU A 207 -66.30 -40.56 35.45
N ALA A 208 -66.05 -40.12 36.69
CA ALA A 208 -66.95 -40.24 37.87
C ALA A 208 -66.44 -39.42 39.10
N PRO A 209 -67.29 -39.05 40.09
CA PRO A 209 -67.32 -37.67 40.61
C PRO A 209 -66.99 -37.44 42.12
N ARG A 210 -66.57 -36.18 42.39
CA ARG A 210 -66.81 -35.26 43.54
C ARG A 210 -66.90 -35.80 44.99
N ARG A 211 -66.05 -35.27 45.89
CA ARG A 211 -66.34 -34.86 47.30
C ARG A 211 -65.36 -33.74 47.72
N VAL A 212 -65.74 -32.48 47.94
CA VAL A 212 -66.44 -31.81 49.08
C VAL A 212 -65.56 -31.63 50.35
N GLY A 213 -65.38 -30.35 50.74
CA GLY A 213 -65.02 -29.85 52.10
C GLY A 213 -63.59 -29.31 52.23
N ARG A 214 -63.26 -28.21 52.92
CA ARG A 214 -63.91 -27.13 53.70
C ARG A 214 -62.80 -26.06 53.92
N PRO A 215 -63.09 -24.74 54.05
CA PRO A 215 -62.06 -23.73 54.33
C PRO A 215 -62.09 -23.28 55.80
N GLU A 216 -61.01 -23.48 56.54
CA GLU A 216 -60.69 -22.82 57.83
C GLU A 216 -59.15 -22.82 57.94
N GLY A 217 -58.41 -21.82 58.39
CA GLY A 217 -58.69 -20.62 59.17
C GLY A 217 -57.42 -20.34 59.98
N LEU A 218 -57.06 -19.06 60.14
CA LEU A 218 -56.21 -18.51 61.21
C LEU A 218 -54.74 -18.96 61.32
N THR A 219 -53.82 -18.02 61.03
CA THR A 219 -52.90 -17.40 62.02
C THR A 219 -52.11 -16.29 61.31
N LYS A 220 -52.63 -15.06 61.32
CA LYS A 220 -52.32 -13.98 62.27
C LYS A 220 -50.93 -13.36 62.04
N MET A 221 -50.96 -12.29 61.24
CA MET A 221 -50.05 -11.16 61.28
C MET A 221 -49.93 -10.66 62.73
N LEU A 222 -48.72 -10.70 63.28
CA LEU A 222 -48.37 -9.99 64.51
C LEU A 222 -47.17 -9.10 64.22
N LYS A 223 -47.43 -7.96 63.59
CA LYS A 223 -46.46 -6.89 63.42
C LYS A 223 -47.20 -5.57 63.54
N ASP A 224 -47.42 -5.14 64.77
CA ASP A 224 -47.57 -3.75 65.13
C ASP A 224 -47.40 -3.58 66.65
N LEU A 225 -47.02 -2.36 67.03
CA LEU A 225 -46.70 -1.84 68.36
C LEU A 225 -45.21 -1.85 68.72
N GLY A 226 -44.49 -0.87 68.15
CA GLY A 226 -43.61 -0.07 68.99
C GLY A 226 -44.44 0.98 69.75
N HIS A 227 -44.17 1.17 71.05
CA HIS A 227 -43.92 2.47 71.70
C HIS A 227 -43.85 2.33 73.23
N ALA A 228 -42.84 3.01 73.79
CA ALA A 228 -42.79 3.66 75.10
C ALA A 228 -42.98 2.82 76.38
N ALA A 229 -41.89 2.57 77.12
CA ALA A 229 -41.42 3.42 78.23
C ALA A 229 -40.09 2.88 78.76
#